data_AF-A0A5S5B4P8-F1
#
_entry.id   AF-A0A5S5B4P8-F1
#
_cell.length_a   1.000
_cell.length_b   1.000
_cell.length_c   1.000
_cell.angle_alpha   90.00
_cell.angle_beta   90.00
_cell.angle_gamma   90.00
#
_symmetry.space_group_name_H-M   'P 1'
#
loop_
_entity.id
_entity.type
_entity.pdbx_description
1 polymer ?
#
loop_
_entity_poly.entity_id
_entity_poly.type
_entity_poly.pdbx_seq_one_letter_code
_entity_poly.pdbx_strand_id
1 'polypeptide(L)'
;MFHVTRIGDNRIDVDFSGKLDSSEMRFALDELMRKSEGISHGQMLYRIGDFDIPTLGAMGVELARIPQLFRFIRRFDRCAVVSNKDWLRRASEIEGALFPGLAIKAFDENQNTEAHNWLESQN
;
A
#
# COMPACT_ATOMS: atom_id res chain seq x y z
N MET A 1 12.59 -5.42 6.20
CA MET A 1 12.02 -6.64 5.61
C MET A 1 10.68 -6.31 4.99
N PHE A 2 10.41 -6.86 3.80
CA PHE A 2 9.13 -6.74 3.10
C PHE A 2 8.42 -8.09 3.10
N HIS A 3 7.14 -8.11 3.49
CA HIS A 3 6.32 -9.31 3.50
C HIS A 3 4.95 -9.03 2.92
N VAL A 4 4.45 -9.91 2.07
CA VAL A 4 3.10 -9.81 1.49
C VAL A 4 2.34 -11.06 1.85
N THR A 5 1.15 -10.89 2.41
CA THR A 5 0.27 -11.99 2.79
C THR A 5 -1.07 -11.79 2.09
N ARG A 6 -1.59 -12.85 1.46
CA ARG A 6 -2.96 -12.85 0.95
C ARG A 6 -3.89 -13.38 2.04
N ILE A 7 -4.91 -12.60 2.37
CA ILE A 7 -5.91 -12.92 3.38
C ILE A 7 -7.23 -13.15 2.64
N GLY A 8 -7.72 -14.38 2.68
CA GLY A 8 -8.93 -14.77 1.93
C GLY A 8 -8.82 -14.49 0.43
N ASP A 9 -9.95 -14.20 -0.18
CA ASP A 9 -10.04 -14.08 -1.64
C ASP A 9 -9.72 -12.68 -2.15
N ASN A 10 -9.95 -11.64 -1.35
CA ASN A 10 -9.95 -10.25 -1.77
C ASN A 10 -9.01 -9.31 -0.98
N ARG A 11 -8.25 -9.80 0.02
CA ARG A 11 -7.40 -8.93 0.83
C ARG A 11 -5.91 -9.25 0.72
N ILE A 12 -5.10 -8.20 0.67
CA ILE A 12 -3.63 -8.27 0.71
C ILE A 12 -3.12 -7.43 1.88
N ASP A 13 -2.34 -8.07 2.74
CA ASP A 13 -1.60 -7.41 3.81
C ASP A 13 -0.13 -7.29 3.39
N VAL A 14 0.42 -6.09 3.57
CA VAL A 14 1.80 -5.77 3.22
C VAL A 14 2.48 -5.21 4.46
N ASP A 15 3.50 -5.91 4.94
CA ASP A 15 4.32 -5.48 6.06
C ASP A 15 5.66 -4.98 5.53
N PHE A 16 6.02 -3.79 5.96
CA PHE A 16 7.22 -3.09 5.57
C PHE A 16 7.99 -2.63 6.79
N SER A 17 9.27 -3.00 6.88
CA SER A 17 10.18 -2.53 7.93
C SER A 17 11.58 -2.24 7.39
N GLY A 18 12.30 -1.29 7.99
CA GLY A 18 13.69 -1.00 7.63
C GLY A 18 13.86 -0.36 6.25
N LYS A 19 15.07 -0.39 5.70
CA LYS A 19 15.39 0.21 4.40
C LYS A 19 15.20 -0.82 3.29
N LEU A 20 14.57 -0.44 2.18
CA LEU A 20 14.62 -1.19 0.92
C LEU A 20 15.51 -0.45 -0.06
N ASP A 21 16.47 -1.16 -0.65
CA ASP A 21 17.16 -0.71 -1.84
C ASP A 21 16.32 -0.93 -3.11
N SER A 22 16.81 -0.43 -4.26
CA SER A 22 16.10 -0.55 -5.54
C SER A 22 15.88 -1.99 -6.01
N SER A 23 16.78 -2.90 -5.64
CA SER A 23 16.67 -4.32 -6.01
C SER A 23 15.63 -5.04 -5.16
N GLU A 24 15.58 -4.72 -3.87
CA GLU A 24 14.60 -5.24 -2.92
C GLU A 24 13.20 -4.68 -3.22
N MET A 25 13.09 -3.40 -3.60
CA MET A 25 11.83 -2.80 -4.07
C MET A 25 11.29 -3.53 -5.30
N ARG A 26 12.15 -3.87 -6.27
CA ARG A 26 11.72 -4.62 -7.45
C ARG A 26 11.13 -5.97 -7.07
N PHE A 27 11.83 -6.73 -6.23
CA PHE A 27 11.34 -8.03 -5.76
C PHE A 27 10.03 -7.90 -4.98
N ALA A 28 9.93 -6.87 -4.15
CA ALA A 28 8.73 -6.56 -3.38
C ALA A 28 7.52 -6.30 -4.28
N LEU A 29 7.68 -5.48 -5.31
CA LEU A 29 6.63 -5.19 -6.29
C LEU A 29 6.22 -6.43 -7.08
N ASP A 30 7.18 -7.25 -7.52
CA ASP A 30 6.89 -8.47 -8.29
C ASP A 30 6.08 -9.48 -7.44
N GLU A 31 6.45 -9.68 -6.16
CA GLU A 31 5.68 -10.53 -5.23
C GLU A 31 4.29 -9.98 -4.94
N LEU A 32 4.17 -8.66 -4.77
CA LEU A 32 2.89 -7.99 -4.56
C LEU A 32 1.95 -8.20 -5.76
N MET A 33 2.46 -8.01 -6.99
CA MET A 33 1.69 -8.23 -8.21
C MET A 33 1.24 -9.68 -8.33
N ARG A 34 2.13 -10.64 -8.07
CA ARG A 34 1.84 -12.08 -8.13
C ARG A 34 0.74 -12.46 -7.13
N LYS A 35 0.82 -12.00 -5.87
CA LYS A 35 -0.17 -12.36 -4.85
C LYS A 35 -1.53 -11.70 -5.06
N SER A 36 -1.55 -10.54 -5.70
CA SER A 36 -2.78 -9.82 -6.05
C SER A 36 -3.48 -10.33 -7.31
N GLU A 37 -2.92 -11.32 -8.00
CA GLU A 37 -3.52 -11.85 -9.21
C GLU A 37 -4.88 -12.49 -8.92
N GLY A 38 -5.87 -12.18 -9.77
CA GLY A 38 -7.25 -12.61 -9.61
C GLY A 38 -8.07 -11.82 -8.58
N ILE A 39 -7.48 -10.85 -7.87
CA ILE A 39 -8.25 -9.97 -6.97
C ILE A 39 -8.99 -8.91 -7.78
N SER A 40 -10.26 -8.70 -7.42
CA SER A 40 -11.10 -7.62 -7.90
C SER A 40 -11.89 -7.04 -6.73
N HIS A 41 -12.08 -5.72 -6.69
CA HIS A 41 -12.75 -5.03 -5.57
C HIS A 41 -12.10 -5.36 -4.22
N GLY A 42 -10.77 -5.39 -4.26
CA GLY A 42 -9.93 -5.87 -3.17
C GLY A 42 -9.71 -4.84 -2.07
N GLN A 43 -9.21 -5.35 -0.95
CA GLN A 43 -8.80 -4.57 0.20
C GLN A 43 -7.31 -4.74 0.45
N MET A 44 -6.70 -3.70 0.99
CA MET A 44 -5.26 -3.67 1.19
C MET A 44 -4.94 -3.08 2.56
N LEU A 45 -4.09 -3.76 3.32
CA LEU A 45 -3.56 -3.26 4.58
C LEU A 45 -2.05 -3.13 4.48
N TYR A 46 -1.53 -1.92 4.54
CA TYR A 46 -0.10 -1.65 4.65
C TYR A 46 0.26 -1.39 6.10
N ARG A 47 1.29 -2.06 6.61
CA ARG A 47 1.91 -1.75 7.89
C ARG A 47 3.33 -1.27 7.61
N ILE A 48 3.58 0.00 7.85
CA ILE A 48 4.86 0.65 7.59
C ILE A 48 5.48 1.00 8.95
N GLY A 49 6.54 0.28 9.33
CA GLY A 49 7.35 0.62 10.50
C GLY A 49 8.19 1.89 10.28
N ASP A 50 9.26 2.08 11.06
CA ASP A 50 10.21 3.18 10.86
C ASP A 50 10.83 3.10 9.45
N PHE A 51 10.21 3.82 8.51
CA PHE A 51 10.62 3.87 7.13
C PHE A 51 10.66 5.30 6.63
N ASP A 52 11.83 5.69 6.14
CA ASP A 52 11.99 6.88 5.32
C ASP A 52 11.49 6.58 3.91
N ILE A 53 10.24 6.94 3.61
CA ILE A 53 9.75 6.93 2.24
C ILE A 53 10.60 7.89 1.42
N PRO A 54 11.27 7.40 0.35
CA PRO A 54 12.06 8.24 -0.52
C PRO A 54 11.22 9.42 -0.99
N THR A 55 11.81 10.61 -1.02
CA THR A 55 11.14 11.79 -1.60
C THR A 55 10.71 11.49 -3.04
N LEU A 56 9.63 12.10 -3.52
CA LEU A 56 9.12 11.91 -4.89
C LEU A 56 10.23 12.08 -5.96
N GLY A 57 11.26 12.90 -5.69
CA GLY A 57 12.44 13.04 -6.56
C GLY A 57 13.34 11.79 -6.65
N ALA A 58 13.39 10.96 -5.62
CA ALA A 58 14.09 9.67 -5.62
C ALA A 58 13.28 8.54 -6.28
N MET A 59 11.96 8.72 -6.46
CA MET A 59 11.11 7.82 -7.26
C MET A 59 11.31 8.00 -8.79
N GLY A 60 12.11 8.97 -9.23
CA GLY A 60 12.33 9.28 -10.65
C GLY A 60 12.91 8.13 -11.48
N VAL A 61 13.46 7.10 -10.84
CA VAL A 61 14.00 5.90 -11.49
C VAL A 61 12.90 4.88 -11.87
N GLU A 62 11.67 5.01 -11.36
CA GLU A 62 10.63 3.98 -11.50
C GLU A 62 9.36 4.42 -12.24
N LEU A 63 9.41 5.53 -13.00
CA LEU A 63 8.29 5.96 -13.86
C LEU A 63 7.81 4.87 -14.84
N ALA A 64 8.70 3.97 -15.26
CA ALA A 64 8.37 2.84 -16.13
C ALA A 64 7.40 1.83 -15.48
N ARG A 65 7.37 1.75 -14.14
CA ARG A 65 6.48 0.84 -13.39
C ARG A 65 5.17 1.48 -12.99
N ILE A 66 5.05 2.81 -13.10
CA ILE A 66 3.81 3.55 -12.81
C ILE A 66 2.58 2.96 -13.53
N PRO A 67 2.62 2.63 -14.84
CA PRO A 67 1.47 2.00 -15.51
C PRO A 67 1.05 0.65 -14.91
N GLN A 68 2.03 -0.16 -14.45
CA GLN A 68 1.75 -1.44 -13.78
C GLN A 68 1.14 -1.23 -12.39
N LEU A 69 1.67 -0.27 -11.62
CA LEU A 69 1.12 0.13 -10.32
C LEU A 69 -0.31 0.67 -10.46
N PHE A 70 -0.59 1.47 -11.48
CA PHE A 70 -1.95 1.95 -11.75
C PHE A 70 -2.94 0.81 -12.03
N ARG A 71 -2.55 -0.17 -12.85
CA ARG A 71 -3.39 -1.33 -13.13
C ARG A 71 -3.61 -2.17 -11.88
N PHE A 72 -2.58 -2.30 -11.05
CA PHE A 72 -2.64 -3.00 -9.78
C PHE A 72 -3.60 -2.30 -8.81
N ILE A 73 -3.45 -0.98 -8.61
CA ILE A 73 -4.27 -0.17 -7.71
C ILE A 73 -5.75 -0.26 -8.06
N ARG A 74 -6.09 -0.27 -9.36
CA ARG A 74 -7.48 -0.42 -9.82
C ARG A 74 -8.16 -1.73 -9.43
N ARG A 75 -7.42 -2.72 -8.92
CA ARG A 75 -7.99 -3.96 -8.39
C ARG A 75 -8.54 -3.80 -6.98
N PHE A 76 -8.18 -2.70 -6.30
CA PHE A 76 -8.48 -2.46 -4.90
C PHE A 76 -9.37 -1.22 -4.76
N ASP A 77 -10.36 -1.33 -3.88
CA ASP A 77 -11.27 -0.23 -3.57
C ASP A 77 -10.80 0.53 -2.33
N ARG A 78 -10.08 -0.17 -1.43
CA ARG A 78 -9.60 0.40 -0.16
C ARG A 78 -8.18 -0.01 0.17
N CYS A 79 -7.40 0.97 0.64
CA CYS A 79 -6.09 0.78 1.22
C CYS A 79 -6.02 1.44 2.60
N ALA A 80 -5.89 0.63 3.65
CA ALA A 80 -5.58 1.11 4.98
C ALA A 80 -4.06 1.09 5.15
N VAL A 81 -3.50 2.17 5.70
CA VAL A 81 -2.07 2.26 5.98
C VAL A 81 -1.86 2.56 7.45
N VAL A 82 -1.21 1.64 8.15
CA VAL A 82 -0.84 1.74 9.56
C VAL A 82 0.63 2.14 9.63
N SER A 83 0.94 3.32 10.16
CA SER A 83 2.32 3.82 10.24
C SER A 83 2.52 4.83 11.37
N ASN A 84 3.76 5.21 11.62
CA ASN A 84 4.10 6.34 12.47
C ASN A 84 3.61 7.66 11.82
N LYS A 85 3.47 8.72 12.62
CA LYS A 85 2.66 9.92 12.32
C LYS A 85 2.97 10.65 11.00
N ASP A 86 4.12 10.43 10.38
CA ASP A 86 4.55 11.12 9.17
C ASP A 86 3.76 10.70 7.91
N TRP A 87 3.21 9.49 7.88
CA TRP A 87 2.44 9.01 6.72
C TRP A 87 1.09 9.71 6.57
N LEU A 88 0.42 10.03 7.68
CA LEU A 88 -0.92 10.65 7.67
C LEU A 88 -0.94 11.97 6.89
N ARG A 89 0.13 12.78 6.99
CA ARG A 89 0.26 14.03 6.23
C ARG A 89 0.40 13.77 4.72
N ARG A 90 1.16 12.75 4.33
CA ARG A 90 1.40 12.40 2.92
C ARG A 90 0.19 11.73 2.26
N ALA A 91 -0.59 10.94 3.01
CA ALA A 91 -1.77 10.26 2.49
C ALA A 91 -2.80 11.25 1.90
N SER A 92 -3.04 12.37 2.60
CA SER A 92 -3.95 13.43 2.14
C SER A 92 -3.50 14.08 0.81
N GLU A 93 -2.20 14.15 0.56
CA GLU A 93 -1.64 14.65 -0.71
C GLU A 93 -1.82 13.64 -1.86
N ILE A 94 -1.81 12.34 -1.53
CA ILE A 94 -1.93 11.23 -2.49
C ILE A 94 -3.39 11.02 -2.94
N GLU A 95 -4.36 11.08 -2.01
CA GLU A 95 -5.79 10.89 -2.30
C GLU A 95 -6.35 11.93 -3.30
N GLY A 96 -5.88 13.17 -3.24
CA GLY A 96 -6.45 14.28 -4.02
C GLY A 96 -6.06 14.32 -5.50
N ALA A 97 -5.00 13.61 -5.92
CA ALA A 97 -4.38 13.86 -7.23
C ALA A 97 -4.11 12.62 -8.11
N LEU A 98 -3.99 11.41 -7.53
CA LEU A 98 -3.35 10.30 -8.26
C LEU A 98 -4.19 9.03 -8.43
N PHE A 99 -5.09 8.64 -7.51
CA PHE A 99 -5.71 7.30 -7.55
C PHE A 99 -7.25 7.30 -7.57
N PRO A 100 -7.87 7.59 -8.73
CA PRO A 100 -9.33 7.57 -8.86
C PRO A 100 -9.87 6.14 -8.64
N GLY A 101 -10.80 6.00 -7.70
CA GLY A 101 -11.46 4.74 -7.35
C GLY A 101 -10.83 3.96 -6.19
N LEU A 102 -9.70 4.42 -5.63
CA LEU A 102 -9.10 3.85 -4.43
C LEU A 102 -9.26 4.82 -3.25
N ALA A 103 -9.95 4.40 -2.19
CA ALA A 103 -9.96 5.13 -0.92
C ALA A 103 -8.74 4.75 -0.08
N ILE A 104 -7.99 5.74 0.43
CA ILE A 104 -6.75 5.50 1.18
C ILE A 104 -6.87 6.13 2.56
N LYS A 105 -6.87 5.32 3.62
CA LYS A 105 -6.94 5.85 4.99
C LYS A 105 -5.70 5.47 5.79
N ALA A 106 -5.08 6.47 6.39
CA ALA A 106 -3.95 6.30 7.28
C ALA A 106 -4.41 6.19 8.75
N PHE A 107 -3.70 5.36 9.50
CA PHE A 107 -3.92 5.03 10.91
C PHE A 107 -2.58 5.05 11.63
N ASP A 108 -2.58 5.44 12.91
CA ASP A 108 -1.41 5.33 13.78
C ASP A 108 -1.07 3.84 14.04
N GLU A 109 0.18 3.54 14.40
CA GLU A 109 0.63 2.18 14.73
C GLU A 109 -0.25 1.49 15.79
N ASN A 110 -0.82 2.28 16.71
CA ASN A 110 -1.70 1.78 17.77
C ASN A 110 -3.15 1.53 17.30
N GLN A 111 -3.49 1.95 16.08
CA GLN A 111 -4.85 1.90 15.53
C GLN A 111 -5.05 0.74 14.55
N ASN A 112 -4.34 -0.36 14.78
CA ASN A 112 -4.38 -1.52 13.90
C ASN A 112 -5.79 -2.14 13.81
N THR A 113 -6.51 -2.17 14.93
CA THR A 113 -7.89 -2.66 14.99
C THR A 113 -8.84 -1.76 14.20
N GLU A 114 -8.70 -0.44 14.30
CA GLU A 114 -9.50 0.52 13.55
C GLU A 114 -9.24 0.43 12.05
N ALA A 115 -7.99 0.18 11.65
CA ALA A 115 -7.64 -0.06 10.26
C ALA A 115 -8.35 -1.29 9.69
N HIS A 116 -8.36 -2.40 10.44
CA HIS A 116 -9.07 -3.62 10.08
C HIS A 116 -10.58 -3.37 9.95
N ASN A 117 -11.19 -2.76 10.96
CA ASN A 117 -12.62 -2.46 10.97
C ASN A 117 -13.03 -1.54 9.80
N TRP A 118 -12.18 -0.58 9.44
CA TRP A 118 -12.46 0.32 8.31
C TRP A 118 -12.40 -0.38 6.96
N LEU A 119 -11.48 -1.33 6.78
CA LEU A 119 -11.47 -2.17 5.58
C LEU A 119 -12.76 -2.99 5.50
N GLU A 120 -13.16 -3.64 6.58
CA GLU A 120 -14.37 -4.49 6.63
C GLU A 120 -15.69 -3.72 6.61
N SER A 121 -15.67 -2.40 6.85
CA SER A 121 -16.88 -1.55 6.88
C SER A 121 -17.60 -1.36 5.53
N GLN A 122 -17.10 -1.95 4.43
CA GLN A 122 -17.84 -2.07 3.18
C GLN A 122 -18.21 -3.54 2.97
N ASN A 123 -19.35 -3.90 3.53
CA ASN A 123 -20.17 -5.01 3.05
C ASN A 123 -21.40 -4.40 2.39
#